data_AF-A0AA39JL63-F1
#
_entry.id   AF-A0AA39JL63-F1
#
_cell.length_a   1.000
_cell.length_b   1.000
_cell.length_c   1.000
_cell.angle_alpha   90.00
_cell.angle_beta   90.00
_cell.angle_gamma   90.00
#
_symmetry.space_group_name_H-M   'P 1'
#
loop_
_entity.id
_entity.type
_entity.pdbx_description
1 polymer ?
#
loop_
_entity_poly.entity_id
_entity_poly.type
_entity_poly.pdbx_seq_one_letter_code
_entity_poly.pdbx_strand_id
1 'polypeptide(L)'
;MLLSSLLQLIPLVSAAVLYQRQQVNENPAVGGDPYDGWQTLPQVTDATLYPDWTINQRSGAKIPVYQTKGLKDSDIKRAVIVLSGKNRDCWYYWNAMNNALYNASYNDPGIRREDISIIGPCFFTEADRNSGAVTDDILQWRMTTWIDGKANVSPGYLKVSSFGVLDALVSYYMDTTTFPNLKTVVVGGHSAGGQMAQRYAMLRKSTENDDRLHFWVANPGSLCWLTEDRPRPDNSCSNTDQYKYGLGGEFPAYATSDTNRLGRNGLVSRYNGRNMHYAWGTADNGSGDTSCKAFTQGRTHLERGRNFVSMLEDLPGGVPTPTTVDWIEGVSHSNEEMMSSAAGIDKVASLDVPFALLHELT
;
A
#
# COMPACT_ATOMS: atom_id res chain seq x y z
N MET A 1 31.17 -3.25 -75.96
CA MET A 1 30.99 -4.00 -74.69
C MET A 1 31.26 -3.04 -73.54
N LEU A 2 30.45 -3.17 -72.48
CA LEU A 2 30.56 -2.52 -71.15
C LEU A 2 30.05 -1.08 -71.06
N LEU A 3 29.27 -0.66 -70.07
CA LEU A 3 28.26 -1.32 -69.22
C LEU A 3 27.48 -0.12 -68.62
N SER A 4 26.15 -0.17 -68.66
CA SER A 4 25.28 0.77 -67.96
C SER A 4 25.49 0.66 -66.45
N SER A 5 25.58 1.78 -65.74
CA SER A 5 25.53 1.81 -64.28
C SER A 5 24.63 2.98 -63.85
N LEU A 6 23.34 2.68 -63.72
CA LEU A 6 22.35 3.54 -63.11
C LEU A 6 22.62 3.56 -61.60
N LEU A 7 23.10 4.67 -61.05
CA LEU A 7 23.16 4.89 -59.60
C LEU A 7 21.73 5.18 -59.11
N GLN A 8 21.07 4.19 -58.50
CA GLN A 8 19.85 4.42 -57.72
C GLN A 8 20.24 4.99 -56.36
N LEU A 9 19.98 6.27 -56.15
CA LEU A 9 19.97 6.90 -54.82
C LEU A 9 18.76 6.38 -54.05
N ILE A 10 18.98 5.45 -53.13
CA ILE A 10 18.00 5.07 -52.11
C ILE A 10 17.98 6.20 -51.08
N PRO A 11 16.84 6.84 -50.80
CA PRO A 11 16.78 7.81 -49.73
C PRO A 11 16.97 7.07 -48.40
N LEU A 12 18.01 7.42 -47.66
CA LEU A 12 18.15 7.09 -46.25
C LEU A 12 16.96 7.71 -45.51
N VAL A 13 15.94 6.90 -45.23
CA VAL A 13 14.91 7.26 -44.27
C VAL A 13 15.61 7.33 -42.92
N SER A 14 15.92 8.55 -42.48
CA SER A 14 16.42 8.80 -41.15
C SER A 14 15.33 8.36 -40.18
N ALA A 15 15.51 7.20 -39.55
CA ALA A 15 14.68 6.79 -38.43
C ALA A 15 14.86 7.86 -37.35
N ALA A 16 13.85 8.72 -37.17
CA ALA A 16 13.80 9.61 -36.03
C ALA A 16 13.75 8.71 -34.80
N VAL A 17 14.87 8.59 -34.09
CA VAL A 17 14.89 8.06 -32.74
C VAL A 17 14.10 9.07 -31.90
N LEU A 18 12.82 8.79 -31.73
CA LEU A 18 11.99 9.50 -30.76
C LEU A 18 12.58 9.18 -29.39
N TYR A 19 13.42 10.10 -28.88
CA TYR A 19 13.79 10.11 -27.47
C TYR A 19 12.50 10.40 -26.69
N GLN A 20 11.81 9.34 -26.31
CA GLN A 20 10.67 9.46 -25.41
C GLN A 20 11.25 9.86 -24.06
N ARG A 21 10.99 11.09 -23.64
CA ARG A 21 11.44 11.58 -22.34
C ARG A 21 10.66 10.82 -21.27
N GLN A 22 11.37 10.29 -20.27
CA GLN A 22 10.72 9.68 -19.11
C GLN A 22 9.74 10.68 -18.49
N GLN A 23 8.47 10.31 -18.43
CA GLN A 23 7.44 11.18 -17.85
C GLN A 23 7.51 11.11 -16.32
N VAL A 24 7.40 12.28 -15.69
CA VAL A 24 7.28 12.45 -14.24
C VAL A 24 6.25 13.54 -14.01
N ASN A 25 5.27 13.27 -13.16
CA ASN A 25 4.28 14.24 -12.74
C ASN A 25 4.78 14.94 -11.46
N GLU A 26 4.80 16.27 -11.48
CA GLU A 26 5.11 17.05 -10.29
C GLU A 26 4.02 16.89 -9.23
N ASN A 27 4.42 16.91 -7.96
CA ASN A 27 3.47 16.87 -6.86
C ASN A 27 2.76 18.22 -6.75
N PRO A 28 1.41 18.22 -6.62
CA PRO A 28 0.69 19.48 -6.49
C PRO A 28 1.05 20.17 -5.17
N ALA A 29 1.18 21.50 -5.23
CA ALA A 29 1.29 22.33 -4.04
C ALA A 29 -0.09 22.49 -3.39
N VAL A 30 -0.18 22.23 -2.09
CA VAL A 30 -1.43 22.27 -1.30
C VAL A 30 -1.17 23.06 -0.03
N GLY A 31 -2.13 23.89 0.38
CA GLY A 31 -2.06 24.59 1.66
C GLY A 31 -2.32 23.66 2.86
N GLY A 32 -1.79 24.04 4.01
CA GLY A 32 -1.84 23.24 5.23
C GLY A 32 -0.64 22.31 5.38
N ASP A 33 -0.70 21.43 6.37
CA ASP A 33 0.40 20.51 6.71
C ASP A 33 -0.10 19.29 7.52
N PRO A 34 0.77 18.28 7.77
CA PRO A 34 0.39 17.07 8.49
C PRO A 34 -0.17 17.26 9.92
N TYR A 35 0.12 18.38 10.57
CA TYR A 35 -0.26 18.69 11.95
C TYR A 35 -1.54 19.53 12.01
N ASP A 36 -1.57 20.63 11.25
CA ASP A 36 -2.72 21.55 11.24
C ASP A 36 -3.81 21.11 10.26
N GLY A 37 -3.50 20.14 9.40
CA GLY A 37 -4.41 19.56 8.43
C GLY A 37 -4.31 20.23 7.07
N TRP A 38 -4.69 19.48 6.04
CA TRP A 38 -4.68 19.97 4.66
C TRP A 38 -5.90 20.84 4.36
N GLN A 39 -5.71 21.83 3.50
CA GLN A 39 -6.76 22.81 3.20
C GLN A 39 -7.63 22.43 2.00
N THR A 40 -7.11 21.64 1.06
CA THR A 40 -7.82 21.23 -0.15
C THR A 40 -7.37 19.86 -0.62
N LEU A 41 -8.21 19.23 -1.45
CA LEU A 41 -7.83 18.09 -2.29
C LEU A 41 -7.35 18.63 -3.65
N PRO A 42 -6.05 18.54 -3.99
CA PRO A 42 -5.55 19.10 -5.24
C PRO A 42 -6.01 18.32 -6.48
N GLN A 43 -5.91 18.95 -7.65
CA GLN A 43 -5.90 18.19 -8.90
C GLN A 43 -4.54 17.50 -9.07
N VAL A 44 -4.55 16.25 -9.54
CA VAL A 44 -3.35 15.45 -9.79
C VAL A 44 -3.38 14.98 -11.23
N THR A 45 -2.29 15.19 -11.95
CA THR A 45 -2.14 14.72 -13.33
C THR A 45 -2.33 13.20 -13.40
N ASP A 46 -3.13 12.75 -14.37
CA ASP A 46 -3.52 11.34 -14.59
C ASP A 46 -4.40 10.69 -13.53
N ALA A 47 -4.86 11.44 -12.51
CA ALA A 47 -5.86 10.97 -11.58
C ALA A 47 -7.22 11.65 -11.80
N THR A 48 -8.29 10.91 -11.55
CA THR A 48 -9.61 11.43 -11.26
C THR A 48 -9.79 11.49 -9.75
N LEU A 49 -10.09 12.68 -9.22
CA LEU A 49 -10.52 12.85 -7.83
C LEU A 49 -12.01 12.54 -7.72
N TYR A 50 -12.37 11.57 -6.89
CA TYR A 50 -13.73 11.34 -6.43
C TYR A 50 -13.82 11.81 -4.98
N PRO A 51 -14.36 13.01 -4.69
CA PRO A 51 -14.39 13.55 -3.33
C PRO A 51 -15.32 12.74 -2.39
N ASP A 52 -16.32 12.08 -2.99
CA ASP A 52 -17.45 11.45 -2.31
C ASP A 52 -17.56 9.96 -2.68
N TRP A 53 -16.46 9.22 -2.74
CA TRP A 53 -16.52 7.80 -3.11
C TRP A 53 -17.29 7.00 -2.06
N THR A 54 -18.43 6.43 -2.48
CA THR A 54 -19.36 5.75 -1.59
C THR A 54 -18.88 4.34 -1.26
N ILE A 55 -18.52 4.13 0.01
CA ILE A 55 -18.07 2.84 0.56
C ILE A 55 -19.21 1.83 0.59
N ASN A 56 -20.42 2.28 0.96
CA ASN A 56 -21.59 1.44 1.03
C ASN A 56 -22.86 2.27 0.78
N GLN A 57 -23.55 1.95 -0.32
CA GLN A 57 -24.77 2.64 -0.78
C GLN A 57 -25.90 2.67 0.25
N ARG A 58 -25.99 1.67 1.15
CA ARG A 58 -27.02 1.65 2.20
C ARG A 58 -26.71 2.63 3.33
N SER A 59 -25.44 2.77 3.69
CA SER A 59 -25.01 3.66 4.77
C SER A 59 -24.79 5.11 4.32
N GLY A 60 -24.56 5.32 3.01
CA GLY A 60 -24.12 6.61 2.49
C GLY A 60 -22.72 7.04 2.95
N ALA A 61 -21.95 6.14 3.56
CA ALA A 61 -20.58 6.44 4.01
C ALA A 61 -19.67 6.74 2.82
N LYS A 62 -18.91 7.85 2.91
CA LYS A 62 -18.06 8.35 1.82
C LYS A 62 -16.63 8.61 2.29
N ILE A 63 -15.69 8.50 1.36
CA ILE A 63 -14.29 8.92 1.51
C ILE A 63 -13.77 9.50 0.19
N PRO A 64 -12.84 10.48 0.21
CA PRO A 64 -12.19 10.91 -1.01
C PRO A 64 -11.20 9.85 -1.50
N VAL A 65 -11.13 9.65 -2.81
CA VAL A 65 -10.13 8.80 -3.45
C VAL A 65 -9.58 9.45 -4.71
N TYR A 66 -8.30 9.23 -4.98
CA TYR A 66 -7.70 9.48 -6.30
C TYR A 66 -7.60 8.16 -7.03
N GLN A 67 -8.17 8.05 -8.23
CA GLN A 67 -8.05 6.84 -9.06
C GLN A 67 -7.42 7.20 -10.41
N THR A 68 -6.69 6.28 -11.02
CA THR A 68 -6.21 6.45 -12.40
C THR A 68 -7.34 6.92 -13.33
N LYS A 69 -7.05 7.96 -14.12
CA LYS A 69 -7.99 8.57 -15.06
C LYS A 69 -8.11 7.75 -16.34
N GLY A 70 -9.31 7.71 -16.92
CA GLY A 70 -9.54 7.16 -18.25
C GLY A 70 -9.48 5.64 -18.33
N LEU A 71 -9.72 4.94 -17.22
CA LEU A 71 -9.73 3.49 -17.18
C LEU A 71 -10.87 2.92 -18.03
N LYS A 72 -10.57 1.81 -18.70
CA LYS A 72 -11.57 0.87 -19.21
C LYS A 72 -11.52 -0.35 -18.31
N ASP A 73 -12.52 -0.49 -17.43
CA ASP A 73 -12.52 -1.49 -16.36
C ASP A 73 -12.27 -2.93 -16.85
N SER A 74 -12.76 -3.24 -18.06
CA SER A 74 -12.54 -4.55 -18.71
C SER A 74 -11.09 -4.81 -19.14
N ASP A 75 -10.24 -3.80 -19.26
CA ASP A 75 -8.82 -3.97 -19.61
C ASP A 75 -7.93 -4.14 -18.38
N ILE A 76 -8.45 -3.83 -17.18
CA ILE A 76 -7.67 -3.84 -15.94
C ILE A 76 -7.32 -5.27 -15.53
N LYS A 77 -6.02 -5.53 -15.40
CA LYS A 77 -5.45 -6.80 -14.93
C LYS A 77 -4.87 -6.69 -13.53
N ARG A 78 -4.48 -5.49 -13.10
CA ARG A 78 -3.98 -5.24 -11.75
C ARG A 78 -4.57 -3.97 -11.16
N ALA A 79 -4.90 -4.03 -9.88
CA ALA A 79 -5.31 -2.89 -9.08
C ALA A 79 -4.36 -2.68 -7.90
N VAL A 80 -4.01 -1.44 -7.61
CA VAL A 80 -3.14 -1.04 -6.49
C VAL A 80 -3.89 -0.04 -5.62
N ILE A 81 -4.26 -0.45 -4.41
CA ILE A 81 -4.77 0.42 -3.35
C ILE A 81 -3.56 0.94 -2.56
N VAL A 82 -3.12 2.15 -2.91
CA VAL A 82 -1.94 2.79 -2.31
C VAL A 82 -2.30 3.60 -1.07
N LEU A 83 -1.74 3.22 0.07
CA LEU A 83 -2.01 3.82 1.37
C LEU A 83 -0.96 4.88 1.71
N SER A 84 -1.44 6.07 2.09
CA SER A 84 -0.58 7.20 2.44
C SER A 84 0.16 7.04 3.76
N GLY A 85 1.20 7.85 3.92
CA GLY A 85 1.98 7.96 5.14
C GLY A 85 1.21 8.69 6.25
N LYS A 86 1.90 8.96 7.36
CA LYS A 86 1.30 9.65 8.52
C LYS A 86 0.76 11.03 8.16
N ASN A 87 1.30 11.62 7.09
CA ASN A 87 0.94 12.92 6.55
C ASN A 87 -0.45 12.94 5.91
N ARG A 88 -1.06 11.79 5.59
CA ARG A 88 -2.42 11.70 5.00
C ARG A 88 -2.55 12.36 3.62
N ASP A 89 -1.42 12.58 2.97
CA ASP A 89 -1.26 13.12 1.61
C ASP A 89 -1.52 12.02 0.56
N CYS A 90 -2.75 11.50 0.52
CA CYS A 90 -3.19 10.45 -0.42
C CYS A 90 -2.85 10.77 -1.90
N TRP A 91 -2.94 12.04 -2.30
CA TRP A 91 -2.59 12.47 -3.66
C TRP A 91 -1.09 12.31 -3.94
N TYR A 92 -0.23 12.61 -2.97
CA TYR A 92 1.21 12.50 -3.08
C TYR A 92 1.62 11.04 -3.24
N TYR A 93 1.04 10.15 -2.44
CA TYR A 93 1.27 8.71 -2.54
C TYR A 93 0.74 8.11 -3.83
N TRP A 94 -0.43 8.55 -4.30
CA TRP A 94 -0.94 8.17 -5.62
C TRP A 94 0.01 8.61 -6.73
N ASN A 95 0.49 9.87 -6.69
CA ASN A 95 1.37 10.42 -7.71
C ASN A 95 2.75 9.76 -7.72
N ALA A 96 3.33 9.52 -6.54
CA ALA A 96 4.58 8.77 -6.39
C ALA A 96 4.46 7.36 -7.00
N MET A 97 3.33 6.68 -6.76
CA MET A 97 3.07 5.36 -7.34
C MET A 97 2.91 5.41 -8.86
N ASN A 98 2.22 6.43 -9.37
CA ASN A 98 2.07 6.67 -10.79
C ASN A 98 3.42 6.99 -11.48
N ASN A 99 4.30 7.74 -10.82
CA ASN A 99 5.65 8.01 -11.31
C ASN A 99 6.54 6.77 -11.32
N ALA A 100 6.40 5.88 -10.32
CA ALA A 100 7.05 4.58 -10.35
C ALA A 100 6.57 3.73 -11.54
N LEU A 101 5.26 3.76 -11.82
CA LEU A 101 4.67 3.08 -12.99
C LEU A 101 5.14 3.70 -14.32
N TYR A 102 5.31 5.03 -14.40
CA TYR A 102 5.94 5.67 -15.55
C TYR A 102 7.34 5.14 -15.81
N ASN A 103 8.18 5.10 -14.77
CA ASN A 103 9.53 4.56 -14.86
C ASN A 103 9.52 3.09 -15.30
N ALA A 104 8.66 2.27 -14.70
CA ALA A 104 8.54 0.86 -15.03
C ALA A 104 8.17 0.63 -16.51
N SER A 105 7.10 1.29 -16.99
CA SER A 105 6.65 1.16 -18.38
C SER A 105 7.62 1.74 -19.41
N TYR A 106 8.45 2.71 -19.00
CA TYR A 106 9.51 3.23 -19.85
C TYR A 106 10.64 2.21 -20.04
N ASN A 107 10.99 1.47 -18.99
CA ASN A 107 12.07 0.49 -19.01
C ASN A 107 11.64 -0.89 -19.52
N ASP A 108 10.35 -1.23 -19.40
CA ASP A 108 9.79 -2.50 -19.86
C ASP A 108 8.52 -2.26 -20.70
N PRO A 109 8.59 -2.44 -22.04
CA PRO A 109 7.44 -2.26 -22.93
C PRO A 109 6.34 -3.33 -22.73
N GLY A 110 6.61 -4.40 -21.98
CA GLY A 110 5.60 -5.37 -21.56
C GLY A 110 4.65 -4.82 -20.48
N ILE A 111 5.07 -3.77 -19.76
CA ILE A 111 4.25 -3.10 -18.75
C ILE A 111 3.38 -2.04 -19.42
N ARG A 112 2.09 -2.36 -19.54
CA ARG A 112 1.07 -1.47 -20.08
C ARG A 112 0.35 -0.74 -18.95
N ARG A 113 0.47 0.59 -18.90
CA ARG A 113 -0.15 1.39 -17.83
C ARG A 113 -1.66 1.30 -17.83
N GLU A 114 -2.27 1.15 -19.01
CA GLU A 114 -3.70 0.97 -19.19
C GLU A 114 -4.25 -0.33 -18.59
N ASP A 115 -3.41 -1.33 -18.30
CA ASP A 115 -3.81 -2.57 -17.62
C ASP A 115 -3.85 -2.41 -16.09
N ILE A 116 -3.43 -1.25 -15.55
CA ILE A 116 -3.18 -1.03 -14.12
C ILE A 116 -4.01 0.15 -13.59
N SER A 117 -4.85 -0.13 -12.60
CA SER A 117 -5.57 0.91 -11.85
C SER A 117 -4.87 1.18 -10.52
N ILE A 118 -4.52 2.42 -10.24
CA ILE A 118 -4.04 2.86 -8.91
C ILE A 118 -5.16 3.65 -8.25
N ILE A 119 -5.48 3.34 -6.99
CA ILE A 119 -6.41 4.12 -6.15
C ILE A 119 -5.77 4.50 -4.82
N GLY A 120 -5.86 5.77 -4.45
CA GLY A 120 -5.32 6.32 -3.22
C GLY A 120 -6.44 6.87 -2.33
N PRO A 121 -6.92 6.11 -1.32
CA PRO A 121 -7.94 6.61 -0.39
C PRO A 121 -7.37 7.60 0.62
N CYS A 122 -8.14 8.65 0.93
CA CYS A 122 -7.75 9.74 1.82
C CYS A 122 -8.31 9.55 3.23
N PHE A 123 -7.54 8.91 4.11
CA PHE A 123 -7.90 8.73 5.54
C PHE A 123 -7.66 10.01 6.34
N PHE A 124 -8.53 10.99 6.17
CA PHE A 124 -8.44 12.27 6.84
C PHE A 124 -8.89 12.25 8.30
N THR A 125 -8.54 13.32 8.99
CA THR A 125 -8.80 13.56 10.40
C THR A 125 -9.59 14.83 10.62
N GLU A 126 -9.99 15.07 11.87
CA GLU A 126 -10.64 16.31 12.30
C GLU A 126 -9.81 17.56 11.94
N ALA A 127 -8.46 17.45 11.91
CA ALA A 127 -7.58 18.56 11.52
C ALA A 127 -7.76 18.93 10.03
N ASP A 128 -7.80 17.94 9.14
CA ASP A 128 -7.96 18.17 7.70
C ASP A 128 -9.35 18.74 7.38
N ARG A 129 -10.38 18.32 8.11
CA ARG A 129 -11.71 18.95 8.04
C ARG A 129 -11.66 20.40 8.50
N ASN A 130 -11.08 20.67 9.67
CA ASN A 130 -11.02 22.02 10.23
C ASN A 130 -10.21 22.98 9.34
N SER A 131 -9.25 22.47 8.59
CA SER A 131 -8.46 23.21 7.61
C SER A 131 -9.11 23.34 6.24
N GLY A 132 -10.14 22.54 5.93
CA GLY A 132 -11.00 22.72 4.76
C GLY A 132 -10.91 21.63 3.68
N ALA A 133 -10.08 20.60 3.85
CA ALA A 133 -9.93 19.54 2.83
C ALA A 133 -11.21 18.72 2.60
N VAL A 134 -12.05 18.56 3.64
CA VAL A 134 -13.28 17.76 3.59
C VAL A 134 -14.38 18.34 4.49
N THR A 135 -15.62 17.94 4.23
CA THR A 135 -16.82 18.29 5.00
C THR A 135 -17.15 17.24 6.07
N ASP A 136 -18.11 17.56 6.94
CA ASP A 136 -18.52 16.71 8.07
C ASP A 136 -19.17 15.37 7.68
N ASP A 137 -19.73 15.26 6.47
CA ASP A 137 -20.37 14.04 5.95
C ASP A 137 -19.36 13.02 5.39
N ILE A 138 -18.09 13.41 5.26
CA ILE A 138 -16.99 12.53 4.89
C ILE A 138 -16.45 11.80 6.11
N LEU A 139 -16.10 10.51 5.94
CA LEU A 139 -15.47 9.74 7.01
C LEU A 139 -14.14 10.34 7.46
N GLN A 140 -14.00 10.54 8.77
CA GLN A 140 -12.80 11.07 9.40
C GLN A 140 -12.39 10.23 10.61
N TRP A 141 -11.10 10.18 10.91
CA TRP A 141 -10.56 9.46 12.07
C TRP A 141 -9.84 10.39 13.04
N ARG A 142 -9.64 9.91 14.27
CA ARG A 142 -8.90 10.63 15.29
C ARG A 142 -7.41 10.40 15.10
N MET A 143 -6.62 11.44 14.87
CA MET A 143 -5.16 11.35 14.79
C MET A 143 -4.72 10.19 13.86
N THR A 144 -4.06 9.16 14.41
CA THR A 144 -3.57 8.00 13.66
C THR A 144 -4.46 6.76 13.78
N THR A 145 -5.68 6.86 14.31
CA THR A 145 -6.53 5.68 14.57
C THR A 145 -7.02 5.02 13.28
N TRP A 146 -6.94 5.70 12.14
CA TRP A 146 -7.17 5.13 10.81
C TRP A 146 -6.15 4.04 10.46
N ILE A 147 -4.90 4.13 10.94
CA ILE A 147 -3.87 3.10 10.74
C ILE A 147 -4.24 1.80 11.50
N ASP A 148 -5.09 1.94 12.52
CA ASP A 148 -5.33 0.91 13.54
C ASP A 148 -6.67 0.19 13.35
N GLY A 149 -7.40 0.46 12.25
CA GLY A 149 -8.69 -0.18 11.99
C GLY A 149 -9.82 0.31 12.89
N LYS A 150 -9.66 1.44 13.58
CA LYS A 150 -10.69 1.98 14.48
C LYS A 150 -11.83 2.61 13.67
N ALA A 151 -12.98 2.81 14.33
CA ALA A 151 -14.12 3.47 13.74
C ALA A 151 -13.86 4.96 13.50
N ASN A 152 -14.52 5.52 12.50
CA ASN A 152 -14.57 6.95 12.23
C ASN A 152 -15.13 7.74 13.44
N VAL A 153 -14.72 9.00 13.54
CA VAL A 153 -15.27 10.00 14.48
C VAL A 153 -16.26 10.95 13.82
N SER A 154 -16.17 11.16 12.51
CA SER A 154 -17.14 11.92 11.71
C SER A 154 -17.55 11.16 10.45
N PRO A 155 -18.80 11.29 9.98
CA PRO A 155 -19.95 11.74 10.76
C PRO A 155 -20.22 10.79 11.94
N GLY A 156 -20.52 11.35 13.11
CA GLY A 156 -20.58 10.60 14.38
C GLY A 156 -21.70 9.55 14.46
N TYR A 157 -22.74 9.65 13.62
CA TYR A 157 -23.82 8.67 13.52
C TYR A 157 -23.42 7.41 12.74
N LEU A 158 -22.32 7.44 11.98
CA LEU A 158 -21.73 6.27 11.35
C LEU A 158 -20.66 5.65 12.27
N LYS A 159 -20.44 4.34 12.09
CA LYS A 159 -19.41 3.55 12.77
C LYS A 159 -18.70 2.66 11.76
N VAL A 160 -17.93 3.28 10.88
CA VAL A 160 -17.17 2.62 9.81
C VAL A 160 -15.71 2.52 10.24
N SER A 161 -15.19 1.29 10.30
CA SER A 161 -13.76 1.05 10.49
C SER A 161 -12.99 1.50 9.26
N SER A 162 -11.78 2.04 9.42
CA SER A 162 -10.88 2.27 8.29
C SER A 162 -10.53 0.98 7.53
N PHE A 163 -10.53 -0.18 8.20
CA PHE A 163 -10.38 -1.48 7.53
C PHE A 163 -11.65 -1.90 6.78
N GLY A 164 -12.83 -1.43 7.22
CA GLY A 164 -14.06 -1.57 6.45
C GLY A 164 -14.05 -0.76 5.14
N VAL A 165 -13.33 0.37 5.10
CA VAL A 165 -13.07 1.10 3.86
C VAL A 165 -12.21 0.27 2.91
N LEU A 166 -11.15 -0.35 3.44
CA LEU A 166 -10.29 -1.23 2.65
C LEU A 166 -11.05 -2.46 2.13
N ASP A 167 -11.94 -3.06 2.94
CA ASP A 167 -12.82 -4.14 2.48
C ASP A 167 -13.69 -3.71 1.30
N ALA A 168 -14.24 -2.50 1.32
CA ALA A 168 -15.05 -1.98 0.21
C ALA A 168 -14.22 -1.73 -1.06
N LEU A 169 -13.01 -1.19 -0.94
CA LEU A 169 -12.11 -0.98 -2.08
C LEU A 169 -11.61 -2.31 -2.68
N VAL A 170 -11.28 -3.28 -1.83
CA VAL A 170 -10.94 -4.64 -2.29
C VAL A 170 -12.14 -5.27 -2.98
N SER A 171 -13.35 -5.16 -2.41
CA SER A 171 -14.57 -5.70 -3.02
C SER A 171 -14.90 -5.03 -4.35
N TYR A 172 -14.66 -3.72 -4.48
CA TYR A 172 -14.85 -2.97 -5.73
C TYR A 172 -14.00 -3.57 -6.85
N TYR A 173 -12.70 -3.81 -6.62
CA TYR A 173 -11.86 -4.44 -7.64
C TYR A 173 -12.16 -5.92 -7.84
N MET A 174 -12.45 -6.67 -6.79
CA MET A 174 -12.71 -8.11 -6.89
C MET A 174 -14.04 -8.46 -7.59
N ASP A 175 -14.91 -7.47 -7.88
CA ASP A 175 -16.11 -7.65 -8.68
C ASP A 175 -15.77 -7.98 -10.14
N THR A 176 -15.86 -9.26 -10.49
CA THR A 176 -15.57 -9.78 -11.83
C THR A 176 -16.57 -9.33 -12.89
N THR A 177 -17.72 -8.75 -12.51
CA THR A 177 -18.65 -8.16 -13.48
C THR A 177 -18.14 -6.81 -13.98
N THR A 178 -17.51 -6.05 -13.09
CA THR A 178 -16.87 -4.76 -13.40
C THR A 178 -15.46 -4.96 -13.97
N PHE A 179 -14.65 -5.82 -13.34
CA PHE A 179 -13.26 -6.08 -13.69
C PHE A 179 -13.02 -7.55 -14.11
N PRO A 180 -13.55 -7.99 -15.26
CA PRO A 180 -13.51 -9.40 -15.67
C PRO A 180 -12.11 -9.96 -15.91
N ASN A 181 -11.12 -9.12 -16.22
CA ASN A 181 -9.74 -9.53 -16.51
C ASN A 181 -8.78 -9.33 -15.33
N LEU A 182 -9.28 -8.94 -14.15
CA LEU A 182 -8.45 -8.66 -12.99
C LEU A 182 -7.78 -9.93 -12.46
N LYS A 183 -6.46 -9.90 -12.38
CA LYS A 183 -5.61 -10.97 -11.85
C LYS A 183 -5.14 -10.70 -10.43
N THR A 184 -4.88 -9.43 -10.09
CA THR A 184 -4.24 -9.08 -8.81
C THR A 184 -4.80 -7.79 -8.23
N VAL A 185 -5.07 -7.79 -6.92
CA VAL A 185 -5.25 -6.59 -6.11
C VAL A 185 -4.10 -6.50 -5.12
N VAL A 186 -3.45 -5.34 -5.06
CA VAL A 186 -2.42 -5.04 -4.06
C VAL A 186 -2.97 -3.98 -3.12
N VAL A 187 -2.94 -4.23 -1.81
CA VAL A 187 -3.13 -3.20 -0.77
C VAL A 187 -1.77 -2.93 -0.16
N GLY A 188 -1.25 -1.71 -0.26
CA GLY A 188 0.09 -1.46 0.23
C GLY A 188 0.46 -0.01 0.40
N GLY A 189 1.54 0.23 1.13
CA GLY A 189 2.02 1.58 1.38
C GLY A 189 3.34 1.61 2.14
N HIS A 190 3.86 2.83 2.26
CA HIS A 190 5.11 3.15 2.96
C HIS A 190 4.83 3.81 4.31
N SER A 191 5.66 3.53 5.32
CA SER A 191 5.58 4.14 6.65
C SER A 191 4.25 3.83 7.35
N ALA A 192 3.42 4.82 7.69
CA ALA A 192 2.07 4.60 8.21
C ALA A 192 1.19 3.75 7.29
N GLY A 193 1.32 3.90 5.97
CA GLY A 193 0.60 3.08 4.99
C GLY A 193 1.01 1.60 5.08
N GLY A 194 2.29 1.33 5.32
CA GLY A 194 2.79 -0.03 5.56
C GLY A 194 2.27 -0.61 6.87
N GLN A 195 2.21 0.20 7.94
CA GLN A 195 1.58 -0.21 9.20
C GLN A 195 0.10 -0.58 8.99
N MET A 196 -0.64 0.25 8.25
CA MET A 196 -2.05 0.04 7.97
C MET A 196 -2.26 -1.23 7.14
N ALA A 197 -1.47 -1.43 6.08
CA ALA A 197 -1.54 -2.63 5.24
C ALA A 197 -1.29 -3.91 6.06
N GLN A 198 -0.26 -3.92 6.90
CA GLN A 198 0.07 -5.08 7.74
C GLN A 198 -1.02 -5.39 8.77
N ARG A 199 -1.54 -4.37 9.44
CA ARG A 199 -2.62 -4.53 10.43
C ARG A 199 -3.95 -4.92 9.79
N TYR A 200 -4.22 -4.42 8.58
CA TYR A 200 -5.37 -4.84 7.80
C TYR A 200 -5.26 -6.31 7.40
N ALA A 201 -4.11 -6.74 6.87
CA ALA A 201 -3.83 -8.15 6.57
C ALA A 201 -3.99 -9.05 7.81
N MET A 202 -3.54 -8.57 8.98
CA MET A 202 -3.69 -9.28 10.26
C MET A 202 -5.15 -9.54 10.63
N LEU A 203 -5.99 -8.50 10.55
CA LEU A 203 -7.31 -8.52 11.16
C LEU A 203 -8.45 -8.79 10.18
N ARG A 204 -8.23 -8.61 8.87
CA ARG A 204 -9.29 -8.82 7.88
C ARG A 204 -9.75 -10.27 7.81
N LYS A 205 -11.01 -10.44 7.43
CA LYS A 205 -11.59 -11.76 7.13
C LYS A 205 -11.02 -12.29 5.82
N SER A 206 -10.93 -13.61 5.70
CA SER A 206 -10.66 -14.22 4.40
C SER A 206 -11.94 -14.19 3.57
N THR A 207 -11.79 -13.87 2.29
CA THR A 207 -12.86 -13.88 1.30
C THR A 207 -12.53 -14.85 0.17
N GLU A 208 -13.51 -15.12 -0.69
CA GLU A 208 -13.25 -15.85 -1.93
C GLU A 208 -12.24 -15.07 -2.79
N ASN A 209 -11.38 -15.81 -3.49
CA ASN A 209 -10.34 -15.27 -4.36
C ASN A 209 -9.24 -14.45 -3.65
N ASP A 210 -9.03 -14.66 -2.34
CA ASP A 210 -7.95 -14.05 -1.56
C ASP A 210 -6.55 -14.40 -2.10
N ASP A 211 -6.42 -15.46 -2.92
CA ASP A 211 -5.20 -15.81 -3.66
C ASP A 211 -4.74 -14.70 -4.61
N ARG A 212 -5.67 -13.85 -5.09
CA ARG A 212 -5.38 -12.67 -5.91
C ARG A 212 -5.08 -11.41 -5.10
N LEU A 213 -5.18 -11.46 -3.77
CA LEU A 213 -4.98 -10.30 -2.89
C LEU A 213 -3.60 -10.35 -2.24
N HIS A 214 -2.84 -9.26 -2.44
CA HIS A 214 -1.48 -9.12 -1.98
C HIS A 214 -1.35 -7.90 -1.07
N PHE A 215 -0.44 -7.98 -0.09
CA PHE A 215 -0.16 -6.91 0.86
C PHE A 215 1.29 -6.46 0.75
N TRP A 216 1.51 -5.20 0.34
CA TRP A 216 2.85 -4.63 0.27
C TRP A 216 3.11 -3.70 1.46
N VAL A 217 4.09 -4.07 2.28
CA VAL A 217 4.39 -3.45 3.57
C VAL A 217 5.80 -2.87 3.52
N ALA A 218 5.91 -1.56 3.27
CA ALA A 218 7.20 -0.87 3.13
C ALA A 218 7.53 0.00 4.34
N ASN A 219 8.70 -0.22 4.95
CA ASN A 219 9.25 0.55 6.10
C ASN A 219 8.22 0.94 7.18
N PRO A 220 7.38 0.02 7.70
CA PRO A 220 6.40 0.37 8.72
C PRO A 220 7.06 0.90 10.00
N GLY A 221 6.46 1.96 10.56
CA GLY A 221 6.89 2.57 11.83
C GLY A 221 6.79 1.64 13.04
N SER A 222 5.98 0.59 13.00
CA SER A 222 5.88 -0.49 13.99
C SER A 222 5.07 -1.62 13.37
N LEU A 223 5.15 -2.85 13.89
CA LEU A 223 4.35 -3.96 13.39
C LEU A 223 3.48 -4.58 14.48
N CYS A 224 2.41 -5.25 14.08
CA CYS A 224 1.70 -6.18 14.94
C CYS A 224 2.46 -7.51 14.97
N TRP A 225 3.08 -7.84 16.12
CA TRP A 225 3.84 -9.07 16.31
C TRP A 225 2.93 -10.29 16.36
N LEU A 226 3.42 -11.41 15.82
CA LEU A 226 2.69 -12.69 15.80
C LEU A 226 2.83 -13.46 17.12
N THR A 227 3.98 -13.32 17.77
CA THR A 227 4.33 -13.97 19.03
C THR A 227 4.30 -12.99 20.20
N GLU A 228 4.39 -13.49 21.43
CA GLU A 228 4.49 -12.65 22.65
C GLU A 228 5.91 -12.13 22.86
N ASP A 229 6.89 -12.90 22.40
CA ASP A 229 8.31 -12.57 22.56
C ASP A 229 8.69 -11.29 21.82
N ARG A 230 9.66 -10.58 22.38
CA ARG A 230 10.19 -9.34 21.82
C ARG A 230 11.71 -9.40 21.79
N PRO A 231 12.35 -8.94 20.69
CA PRO A 231 13.81 -8.92 20.57
C PRO A 231 14.47 -7.99 21.61
N ARG A 232 13.73 -6.99 22.11
CA ARG A 232 14.17 -6.06 23.15
C ARG A 232 13.12 -6.01 24.28
N PRO A 233 13.04 -7.03 25.16
CA PRO A 233 12.07 -7.04 26.24
C PRO A 233 12.33 -5.86 27.19
N ASP A 234 11.25 -5.22 27.66
CA ASP A 234 11.30 -4.09 28.59
C ASP A 234 10.24 -4.27 29.66
N ASN A 235 10.67 -4.66 30.86
CA ASN A 235 9.77 -4.89 32.01
C ASN A 235 9.08 -3.62 32.51
N SER A 236 9.58 -2.43 32.14
CA SER A 236 8.91 -1.16 32.47
C SER A 236 7.79 -0.81 31.48
N CYS A 237 7.75 -1.48 30.33
CA CYS A 237 6.72 -1.28 29.31
C CYS A 237 5.61 -2.32 29.44
N SER A 238 4.48 -1.93 30.03
CA SER A 238 3.30 -2.80 30.09
C SER A 238 2.58 -2.88 28.75
N ASN A 239 1.80 -3.96 28.58
CA ASN A 239 0.89 -4.17 27.45
C ASN A 239 1.57 -4.19 26.07
N THR A 240 2.82 -4.67 25.99
CA THR A 240 3.62 -4.79 24.75
C THR A 240 3.00 -5.74 23.72
N ASP A 241 2.14 -6.64 24.18
CA ASP A 241 1.43 -7.57 23.33
C ASP A 241 -0.03 -7.17 23.05
N GLN A 242 -0.54 -6.09 23.65
CA GLN A 242 -1.86 -5.58 23.27
C GLN A 242 -1.84 -5.03 21.84
N TYR A 243 -2.99 -5.11 21.17
CA TYR A 243 -3.16 -4.47 19.87
C TYR A 243 -2.90 -2.97 20.03
N LYS A 244 -2.06 -2.34 19.20
CA LYS A 244 -1.64 -2.72 17.84
C LYS A 244 -0.25 -3.32 17.67
N TYR A 245 0.42 -3.66 18.77
CA TYR A 245 1.81 -4.14 18.76
C TYR A 245 1.91 -5.66 18.86
N GLY A 246 0.84 -6.34 19.28
CA GLY A 246 0.73 -7.80 19.30
C GLY A 246 -0.72 -8.26 19.21
N LEU A 247 -0.98 -9.49 19.68
CA LEU A 247 -2.28 -10.17 19.55
C LEU A 247 -2.92 -10.53 20.92
N GLY A 248 -2.51 -9.85 21.98
CA GLY A 248 -2.93 -10.11 23.37
C GLY A 248 -4.25 -9.47 23.79
N GLY A 249 -4.92 -8.71 22.91
CA GLY A 249 -6.22 -8.07 23.21
C GLY A 249 -6.37 -6.65 22.64
N GLU A 250 -7.39 -5.92 23.11
CA GLU A 250 -7.71 -4.52 22.73
C GLU A 250 -7.96 -4.25 21.23
N PHE A 251 -8.37 -5.31 20.51
CA PHE A 251 -8.69 -5.24 19.09
C PHE A 251 -9.80 -4.22 18.76
N PRO A 252 -9.76 -3.59 17.58
CA PRO A 252 -10.86 -2.74 17.12
C PRO A 252 -12.14 -3.58 16.96
N ALA A 253 -13.31 -2.93 17.10
CA ALA A 253 -14.62 -3.56 16.91
C ALA A 253 -14.75 -4.33 15.58
N TYR A 254 -14.02 -3.88 14.56
CA TYR A 254 -13.85 -4.54 13.27
C TYR A 254 -13.51 -6.04 13.38
N ALA A 255 -12.62 -6.41 14.31
CA ALA A 255 -12.06 -7.75 14.41
C ALA A 255 -12.55 -8.54 15.64
N THR A 256 -13.24 -7.90 16.58
CA THR A 256 -13.59 -8.49 17.90
C THR A 256 -14.25 -9.87 17.79
N SER A 257 -15.20 -10.05 16.86
CA SER A 257 -15.86 -11.34 16.67
C SER A 257 -14.90 -12.44 16.22
N ASP A 258 -13.98 -12.12 15.31
CA ASP A 258 -13.00 -13.08 14.79
C ASP A 258 -11.88 -13.35 15.80
N THR A 259 -11.41 -12.32 16.50
CA THR A 259 -10.36 -12.47 17.53
C THR A 259 -10.84 -13.36 18.67
N ASN A 260 -12.10 -13.21 19.11
CA ASN A 260 -12.69 -14.05 20.15
C ASN A 260 -12.86 -15.51 19.71
N ARG A 261 -13.12 -15.74 18.42
CA ARG A 261 -13.36 -17.08 17.87
C ARG A 261 -12.07 -17.83 17.53
N LEU A 262 -11.08 -17.11 16.99
CA LEU A 262 -9.85 -17.70 16.44
C LEU A 262 -8.70 -17.73 17.45
N GLY A 263 -8.67 -16.78 18.39
CA GLY A 263 -7.51 -16.52 19.23
C GLY A 263 -6.26 -16.16 18.42
N ARG A 264 -5.10 -16.07 19.10
CA ARG A 264 -3.81 -15.79 18.45
C ARG A 264 -3.51 -16.80 17.34
N ASN A 265 -3.59 -18.09 17.64
CA ASN A 265 -3.17 -19.15 16.71
C ASN A 265 -3.99 -19.13 15.41
N GLY A 266 -5.30 -18.92 15.49
CA GLY A 266 -6.14 -18.83 14.29
C GLY A 266 -5.90 -17.55 13.48
N LEU A 267 -5.59 -16.43 14.13
CA LEU A 267 -5.19 -15.20 13.43
C LEU A 267 -3.84 -15.36 12.73
N VAL A 268 -2.83 -15.91 13.42
CA VAL A 268 -1.50 -16.17 12.84
C VAL A 268 -1.59 -17.16 11.69
N SER A 269 -2.36 -18.25 11.84
CA SER A 269 -2.58 -19.22 10.76
C SER A 269 -3.23 -18.57 9.54
N ARG A 270 -4.25 -17.72 9.74
CA ARG A 270 -4.87 -16.96 8.64
C ARG A 270 -3.87 -16.00 8.00
N TYR A 271 -3.11 -15.28 8.81
CA TYR A 271 -2.13 -14.28 8.35
C TYR A 271 -1.04 -14.92 7.49
N ASN A 272 -0.49 -16.06 7.93
CA ASN A 272 0.56 -16.80 7.23
C ASN A 272 0.09 -17.38 5.89
N GLY A 273 -1.23 -17.53 5.69
CA GLY A 273 -1.81 -17.94 4.41
C GLY A 273 -1.97 -16.82 3.38
N ARG A 274 -1.58 -15.57 3.69
CA ARG A 274 -1.74 -14.41 2.80
C ARG A 274 -0.49 -14.15 1.97
N ASN A 275 -0.68 -13.58 0.77
CA ASN A 275 0.42 -13.06 -0.03
C ASN A 275 0.98 -11.78 0.60
N MET A 276 2.05 -11.91 1.38
CA MET A 276 2.68 -10.81 2.11
C MET A 276 3.99 -10.41 1.43
N HIS A 277 4.22 -9.12 1.25
CA HIS A 277 5.45 -8.62 0.62
C HIS A 277 6.03 -7.51 1.48
N TYR A 278 7.11 -7.82 2.20
CA TYR A 278 7.81 -6.87 3.03
C TYR A 278 8.95 -6.23 2.26
N ALA A 279 9.05 -4.91 2.33
CA ALA A 279 10.14 -4.16 1.74
C ALA A 279 10.79 -3.24 2.77
N TRP A 280 12.12 -3.27 2.84
CA TRP A 280 12.89 -2.56 3.85
C TRP A 280 14.04 -1.77 3.22
N GLY A 281 14.04 -0.46 3.39
CA GLY A 281 15.18 0.39 3.04
C GLY A 281 16.36 0.13 3.98
N THR A 282 17.50 -0.28 3.42
CA THR A 282 18.72 -0.61 4.19
C THR A 282 19.40 0.63 4.81
N ALA A 283 19.01 1.83 4.40
CA ALA A 283 19.43 3.09 5.01
C ALA A 283 18.34 3.75 5.88
N ASP A 284 17.22 3.07 6.12
CA ASP A 284 16.12 3.59 6.93
C ASP A 284 16.37 3.40 8.45
N ASN A 285 17.26 4.25 8.96
CA ASN A 285 17.62 4.29 10.37
C ASN A 285 16.73 5.24 11.21
N GLY A 286 15.61 5.71 10.66
CA GLY A 286 14.65 6.56 11.37
C GLY A 286 13.95 5.83 12.52
N SER A 287 13.54 6.56 13.57
CA SER A 287 12.98 5.96 14.79
C SER A 287 11.54 5.46 14.67
N GLY A 288 10.78 5.93 13.67
CA GLY A 288 9.37 5.58 13.50
C GLY A 288 8.51 5.87 14.73
N ASP A 289 7.74 4.87 15.16
CA ASP A 289 6.99 4.92 16.42
C ASP A 289 7.95 4.88 17.63
N THR A 290 7.89 5.90 18.49
CA THR A 290 8.79 6.05 19.65
C THR A 290 8.13 5.61 20.96
N SER A 291 6.98 4.95 20.92
CA SER A 291 6.38 4.36 22.11
C SER A 291 7.25 3.21 22.66
N CYS A 292 7.22 2.98 23.97
CA CYS A 292 7.97 1.86 24.57
C CYS A 292 7.63 0.52 23.92
N LYS A 293 6.36 0.33 23.52
CA LYS A 293 5.87 -0.91 22.88
C LYS A 293 6.54 -1.12 21.53
N ALA A 294 6.65 -0.08 20.70
CA ALA A 294 7.39 -0.14 19.45
C ALA A 294 8.90 -0.28 19.65
N PHE A 295 9.47 0.28 20.73
CA PHE A 295 10.89 0.09 21.06
C PHE A 295 11.24 -1.36 21.38
N THR A 296 10.29 -2.15 21.92
CA THR A 296 10.53 -3.58 22.15
C THR A 296 10.78 -4.38 20.87
N GLN A 297 10.42 -3.81 19.72
CA GLN A 297 10.58 -4.36 18.38
C GLN A 297 11.93 -4.00 17.74
N GLY A 298 12.57 -2.93 18.20
CA GLY A 298 13.74 -2.30 17.55
C GLY A 298 13.70 -0.77 17.69
N ARG A 299 14.86 -0.12 17.54
CA ARG A 299 15.04 1.33 17.70
C ARG A 299 14.84 2.11 16.39
N THR A 300 15.02 1.45 15.25
CA THR A 300 14.88 2.05 13.91
C THR A 300 13.92 1.23 13.04
N HIS A 301 13.44 1.80 11.93
CA HIS A 301 12.64 1.06 10.94
C HIS A 301 13.36 -0.21 10.47
N LEU A 302 14.63 -0.08 10.05
CA LEU A 302 15.42 -1.22 9.59
C LEU A 302 15.62 -2.28 10.68
N GLU A 303 15.91 -1.87 11.92
CA GLU A 303 16.09 -2.82 13.02
C GLU A 303 14.79 -3.57 13.33
N ARG A 304 13.64 -2.88 13.33
CA ARG A 304 12.33 -3.52 13.49
C ARG A 304 12.06 -4.51 12.37
N GLY A 305 12.41 -4.17 11.13
CA GLY A 305 12.28 -5.06 9.99
C GLY A 305 13.09 -6.32 10.13
N ARG A 306 14.39 -6.20 10.47
CA ARG A 306 15.27 -7.36 10.69
C ARG A 306 14.75 -8.26 11.80
N ASN A 307 14.32 -7.68 12.92
CA ASN A 307 13.80 -8.45 14.03
C ASN A 307 12.45 -9.12 13.71
N PHE A 308 11.60 -8.45 12.92
CA PHE A 308 10.33 -9.05 12.50
C PHE A 308 10.56 -10.22 11.53
N VAL A 309 11.48 -10.07 10.58
CA VAL A 309 11.86 -11.15 9.65
C VAL A 309 12.47 -12.33 10.41
N SER A 310 13.37 -12.08 11.36
CA SER A 310 13.89 -13.13 12.25
C SER A 310 12.78 -13.85 13.01
N MET A 311 11.77 -13.11 13.52
CA MET A 311 10.60 -13.74 14.15
C MET A 311 9.81 -14.62 13.18
N LEU A 312 9.69 -14.24 11.90
CA LEU A 312 9.05 -15.08 10.88
C LEU A 312 9.88 -16.35 10.59
N GLU A 313 11.21 -16.23 10.51
CA GLU A 313 12.12 -17.35 10.30
C GLU A 313 12.05 -18.37 11.46
N ASP A 314 11.84 -17.88 12.69
CA ASP A 314 11.71 -18.70 13.90
C ASP A 314 10.32 -19.35 14.07
N LEU A 315 9.33 -19.01 13.24
CA LEU A 315 8.02 -19.66 13.30
C LEU A 315 8.11 -21.14 12.90
N PRO A 316 7.20 -22.00 13.40
CA PRO A 316 7.05 -23.35 12.87
C PRO A 316 6.74 -23.31 11.37
N GLY A 317 7.65 -23.86 10.55
CA GLY A 317 7.57 -23.82 9.09
C GLY A 317 8.34 -22.66 8.43
N GLY A 318 9.01 -21.82 9.23
CA GLY A 318 9.79 -20.67 8.76
C GLY A 318 8.93 -19.56 8.18
N VAL A 319 9.56 -18.72 7.34
CA VAL A 319 8.86 -17.67 6.60
C VAL A 319 7.74 -18.31 5.77
N PRO A 320 6.48 -17.86 5.91
CA PRO A 320 5.37 -18.46 5.17
C PRO A 320 5.60 -18.41 3.66
N THR A 321 5.34 -19.51 2.95
CA THR A 321 5.61 -19.65 1.51
C THR A 321 5.12 -18.49 0.62
N PRO A 322 3.91 -17.91 0.81
CA PRO A 322 3.45 -16.78 -0.01
C PRO A 322 4.07 -15.43 0.40
N THR A 323 5.04 -15.42 1.32
CA THR A 323 5.69 -14.20 1.82
C THR A 323 7.01 -13.93 1.10
N THR A 324 7.24 -12.68 0.67
CA THR A 324 8.55 -12.20 0.19
C THR A 324 9.13 -11.14 1.13
N VAL A 325 10.46 -11.07 1.18
CA VAL A 325 11.20 -10.08 1.97
C VAL A 325 12.27 -9.45 1.07
N ASP A 326 12.15 -8.15 0.84
CA ASP A 326 13.01 -7.38 -0.04
C ASP A 326 13.81 -6.34 0.77
N TRP A 327 15.14 -6.40 0.70
CA TRP A 327 16.04 -5.39 1.28
C TRP A 327 16.52 -4.44 0.19
N ILE A 328 16.05 -3.21 0.21
CA ILE A 328 16.32 -2.22 -0.84
C ILE A 328 17.56 -1.43 -0.46
N GLU A 329 18.65 -1.69 -1.19
CA GLU A 329 19.97 -1.12 -0.92
C GLU A 329 19.99 0.41 -1.03
N GLY A 330 20.61 1.09 -0.07
CA GLY A 330 20.79 2.55 -0.06
C GLY A 330 19.54 3.40 0.21
N VAL A 331 18.34 2.82 0.15
CA VAL A 331 17.08 3.57 0.32
C VAL A 331 16.79 3.83 1.80
N SER A 332 16.46 5.09 2.12
CA SER A 332 16.07 5.52 3.46
C SER A 332 14.55 5.56 3.63
N HIS A 333 14.01 6.46 4.47
CA HIS A 333 12.57 6.59 4.71
C HIS A 333 11.83 7.36 3.59
N SER A 334 12.00 6.92 2.34
CA SER A 334 11.49 7.59 1.14
C SER A 334 10.43 6.74 0.44
N ASN A 335 9.18 7.23 0.35
CA ASN A 335 8.13 6.53 -0.37
C ASN A 335 8.42 6.45 -1.89
N GLU A 336 8.94 7.52 -2.50
CA GLU A 336 9.23 7.56 -3.94
C GLU A 336 10.30 6.53 -4.33
N GLU A 337 11.39 6.44 -3.55
CA GLU A 337 12.44 5.44 -3.80
C GLU A 337 11.96 4.01 -3.54
N MET A 338 11.20 3.79 -2.46
CA MET A 338 10.63 2.47 -2.17
C MET A 338 9.67 2.00 -3.27
N MET A 339 8.81 2.88 -3.78
CA MET A 339 7.86 2.56 -4.86
C MET A 339 8.56 2.36 -6.21
N SER A 340 9.61 3.13 -6.51
CA SER A 340 10.36 3.02 -7.77
C SER A 340 11.46 1.96 -7.76
N SER A 341 11.75 1.34 -6.62
CA SER A 341 12.64 0.17 -6.52
C SER A 341 12.11 -1.02 -7.32
N ALA A 342 12.96 -2.00 -7.65
CA ALA A 342 12.54 -3.23 -8.33
C ALA A 342 11.44 -3.97 -7.55
N ALA A 343 11.58 -4.07 -6.22
CA ALA A 343 10.58 -4.68 -5.36
C ALA A 343 9.25 -3.89 -5.35
N GLY A 344 9.32 -2.55 -5.35
CA GLY A 344 8.14 -1.69 -5.49
C GLY A 344 7.45 -1.89 -6.83
N ILE A 345 8.20 -1.81 -7.93
CA ILE A 345 7.70 -2.00 -9.30
C ILE A 345 7.05 -3.39 -9.48
N ASP A 346 7.63 -4.45 -8.90
CA ASP A 346 7.03 -5.78 -8.95
C ASP A 346 5.60 -5.80 -8.40
N LYS A 347 5.34 -5.06 -7.30
CA LYS A 347 3.99 -4.98 -6.71
C LYS A 347 3.07 -4.04 -7.50
N VAL A 348 3.61 -3.08 -8.23
CA VAL A 348 2.81 -2.11 -9.00
C VAL A 348 2.44 -2.63 -10.38
N ALA A 349 3.36 -3.34 -11.04
CA ALA A 349 3.33 -3.45 -12.49
C ALA A 349 3.56 -4.86 -13.06
N SER A 350 4.13 -5.79 -12.30
CA SER A 350 4.42 -7.14 -12.79
C SER A 350 3.14 -7.95 -12.99
N LEU A 351 2.81 -8.34 -14.21
CA LEU A 351 1.57 -9.07 -14.54
C LEU A 351 1.74 -10.60 -14.68
N ASP A 352 2.99 -11.08 -14.74
CA ASP A 352 3.35 -12.46 -15.13
C ASP A 352 4.38 -13.09 -14.19
N VAL A 353 4.05 -13.26 -12.90
CA VAL A 353 4.81 -14.19 -12.05
C VAL A 353 3.83 -15.08 -11.29
N PRO A 354 3.69 -16.36 -11.69
CA PRO A 354 3.31 -17.39 -10.74
C PRO A 354 4.34 -17.36 -9.62
N PHE A 355 3.96 -16.92 -8.42
CA PHE A 355 4.84 -16.85 -7.25
C PHE A 355 5.14 -18.25 -6.70
N ALA A 356 5.87 -19.03 -7.49
CA ALA A 356 6.57 -20.24 -7.13
C ALA A 356 7.75 -20.38 -8.11
N LEU A 357 8.98 -20.42 -7.59
CA LEU A 357 10.27 -20.57 -8.30
C LEU A 357 10.89 -19.30 -8.92
N LEU A 358 11.37 -18.40 -8.06
CA LEU A 358 12.54 -17.57 -8.35
C LEU A 358 13.52 -17.64 -7.16
N HIS A 359 13.86 -18.87 -6.77
CA HIS A 359 14.87 -19.16 -5.74
C HIS A 359 15.96 -20.08 -6.28
N GLU A 360 16.37 -19.87 -7.54
CA GLU A 360 17.69 -20.28 -8.02
C GLU A 360 18.10 -19.26 -9.08
N LEU A 361 18.92 -18.28 -8.69
CA LEU A 361 19.92 -17.55 -9.49
C LEU A 361 20.35 -16.29 -8.72
N THR A 362 21.03 -16.50 -7.58
CA THR A 362 22.20 -15.74 -7.13
C THR A 362 22.98 -16.59 -6.15
#